data_AF-A0A177MF95-F1
#
_entry.id   AF-A0A177MF95-F1
#
_cell.length_a   1.000
_cell.length_b   1.000
_cell.length_c   1.000
_cell.angle_alpha   90.00
_cell.angle_beta   90.00
_cell.angle_gamma   90.00
#
_symmetry.space_group_name_H-M   'P 1'
#
loop_
_entity.id
_entity.type
_entity.pdbx_description
1 polymer ?
#
loop_
_entity_poly.entity_id
_entity_poly.type
_entity_poly.pdbx_seq_one_letter_code
_entity_poly.pdbx_strand_id
1 'polypeptide(L)'
;MAFPHATRTTAFVTGLSLSAPLTLLAILNTSGVIDIGIADPQVVAFFVIYALLSVAVFVLDVRSFVPKQLKTRIPLVYFPTNQEGVDFLLTVFGRILMWLLGVVAGVGMLVPLWYFLQKR
;
A
#
# COMPACT_ATOMS: atom_id res chain seq x y z
N MET A 1 -20.17 -11.43 9.46
CA MET A 1 -19.67 -10.13 8.97
C MET A 1 -18.99 -10.38 7.63
N ALA A 2 -19.41 -9.68 6.57
CA ALA A 2 -18.75 -9.81 5.26
C ALA A 2 -17.33 -9.25 5.36
N PHE A 3 -16.32 -10.03 4.97
CA PHE A 3 -14.94 -9.56 4.93
C PHE A 3 -14.81 -8.44 3.88
N PRO A 4 -14.03 -7.38 4.15
CA PRO A 4 -13.91 -6.26 3.22
C PRO A 4 -13.27 -6.68 1.90
N HIS A 5 -13.83 -6.21 0.79
CA HIS A 5 -13.35 -6.43 -0.58
C HIS A 5 -12.38 -5.34 -1.02
N ALA A 6 -11.41 -5.69 -1.87
CA ALA A 6 -10.46 -4.74 -2.41
C ALA A 6 -11.10 -3.82 -3.46
N THR A 7 -11.21 -2.54 -3.13
CA THR A 7 -11.69 -1.47 -4.01
C THR A 7 -10.58 -0.48 -4.33
N ARG A 8 -10.81 0.40 -5.31
CA ARG A 8 -9.90 1.53 -5.58
C ARG A 8 -9.70 2.42 -4.35
N THR A 9 -10.75 2.62 -3.57
CA THR A 9 -10.71 3.42 -2.33
C THR A 9 -9.88 2.74 -1.25
N THR A 10 -10.07 1.44 -1.00
CA THR A 10 -9.25 0.72 -0.01
C THR A 10 -7.79 0.67 -0.42
N ALA A 11 -7.49 0.54 -1.72
CA ALA A 11 -6.13 0.60 -2.23
C ALA A 11 -5.48 1.97 -1.99
N PHE A 12 -6.19 3.06 -2.29
CA PHE A 12 -5.72 4.43 -2.02
C PHE A 12 -5.48 4.68 -0.52
N VAL A 13 -6.46 4.35 0.32
CA VAL A 13 -6.35 4.51 1.79
C VAL A 13 -5.20 3.67 2.35
N THR A 14 -5.01 2.45 1.83
CA THR A 14 -3.87 1.60 2.21
C THR A 14 -2.54 2.27 1.87
N GLY A 15 -2.40 2.83 0.67
CA GLY A 15 -1.21 3.57 0.26
C GLY A 15 -0.92 4.77 1.17
N LEU A 16 -1.96 5.56 1.47
CA LEU A 16 -1.86 6.72 2.35
C LEU A 16 -1.50 6.32 3.79
N SER A 17 -2.14 5.27 4.32
CA SER A 17 -1.87 4.75 5.67
C SER A 17 -0.48 4.16 5.84
N LEU A 18 0.17 3.77 4.72
CA LEU A 18 1.55 3.31 4.72
C LEU A 18 2.51 4.51 4.70
N SER A 19 2.32 5.43 3.75
CA SER A 19 3.28 6.50 3.53
C SER A 19 3.21 7.60 4.59
N ALA A 20 2.01 8.02 5.03
CA ALA A 20 1.90 9.12 5.97
C ALA A 20 2.59 8.83 7.32
N PRO A 21 2.40 7.68 7.99
CA PRO A 21 3.12 7.38 9.23
C PRO A 21 4.63 7.22 9.02
N LEU A 22 5.07 6.60 7.92
CA LEU A 22 6.49 6.46 7.59
C LEU A 22 7.17 7.82 7.38
N THR A 23 6.54 8.70 6.60
CA THR A 23 7.06 10.04 6.34
C THR A 23 7.04 10.89 7.61
N LEU A 24 6.01 10.77 8.45
CA LEU A 24 5.95 11.44 9.74
C LEU A 24 7.09 10.98 10.65
N LEU A 25 7.32 9.67 10.75
CA LEU A 25 8.41 9.12 11.55
C LEU A 25 9.78 9.63 11.05
N ALA A 26 9.98 9.66 9.73
CA ALA A 26 11.19 10.21 9.14
C ALA A 26 11.37 11.70 9.47
N ILE A 27 10.32 12.51 9.38
CA ILE A 27 10.34 13.94 9.76
C ILE A 27 10.74 14.10 11.23
N LEU A 28 10.08 13.39 12.13
CA LEU A 28 10.29 13.55 13.57
C LEU A 28 11.69 13.10 13.98
N ASN A 29 12.19 12.00 13.40
CA ASN A 29 13.52 11.51 13.69
C ASN A 29 14.62 12.45 13.16
N THR A 30 14.50 12.91 11.92
CA THR A 30 15.49 13.84 11.32
C THR A 30 15.46 15.23 11.94
N SER A 31 14.32 15.63 12.51
CA SER A 31 14.17 16.88 13.26
C SER A 31 14.61 16.76 14.73
N GLY A 32 15.13 15.60 15.15
CA GLY A 32 15.61 15.36 16.53
C GLY A 32 14.50 15.32 17.60
N VAL A 33 13.24 15.14 17.20
CA VAL A 33 12.10 15.04 18.13
C VAL A 33 12.02 13.65 18.77
N ILE A 34 12.46 12.61 18.05
CA ILE A 34 12.49 11.21 18.49
C ILE A 34 13.79 10.53 18.06
N ASP A 35 14.29 9.60 18.88
CA ASP A 35 15.51 8.84 18.57
C ASP A 35 15.26 7.64 17.64
N ILE A 36 14.00 7.17 17.57
CA ILE A 36 13.60 6.03 16.75
C ILE A 36 13.24 6.51 15.35
N GLY A 37 13.93 6.01 14.34
CA GLY A 37 13.75 6.39 12.94
C GLY A 37 13.33 5.24 12.03
N ILE A 38 13.19 5.56 10.74
CA ILE A 38 12.86 4.58 9.69
C ILE A 38 13.94 3.51 9.48
N ALA A 39 15.13 3.70 10.05
CA ALA A 39 16.24 2.74 10.01
C ALA A 39 16.19 1.72 11.16
N ASP A 40 15.30 1.89 12.14
CA ASP A 40 15.16 0.93 13.24
C ASP A 40 14.63 -0.41 12.70
N PRO A 41 15.31 -1.54 12.96
CA PRO A 41 14.90 -2.86 12.46
C PRO A 41 13.45 -3.24 12.83
N GLN A 42 12.97 -2.83 14.02
CA GLN A 42 11.62 -3.13 14.48
C GLN A 42 10.58 -2.33 13.68
N VAL A 43 10.88 -1.06 13.41
CA VAL A 43 10.04 -0.19 12.56
C VAL A 43 9.98 -0.75 11.14
N VAL A 44 11.14 -1.11 10.56
CA VAL A 44 11.20 -1.71 9.23
C VAL A 44 10.38 -3.00 9.18
N ALA A 45 10.59 -3.91 10.14
CA ALA A 45 9.84 -5.16 10.20
C ALA A 45 8.33 -4.92 10.29
N PHE A 46 7.90 -4.00 11.14
CA PHE A 46 6.48 -3.63 11.29
C PHE A 46 5.90 -3.14 9.97
N PHE A 47 6.52 -2.17 9.31
CA PHE A 47 6.01 -1.59 8.07
C PHE A 47 6.07 -2.57 6.89
N VAL A 48 7.06 -3.46 6.85
CA VAL A 48 7.13 -4.53 5.85
C VAL A 48 5.97 -5.50 6.04
N ILE A 49 5.75 -5.99 7.25
CA ILE A 49 4.62 -6.91 7.55
C ILE A 49 3.29 -6.23 7.26
N TYR A 50 3.12 -4.98 7.69
CA TYR A 50 1.93 -4.19 7.42
C TYR A 50 1.70 -4.00 5.92
N ALA A 51 2.73 -3.64 5.15
CA ALA A 51 2.64 -3.48 3.70
C ALA A 51 2.24 -4.79 3.03
N LEU A 52 2.89 -5.91 3.39
CA LEU A 52 2.58 -7.22 2.82
C LEU A 52 1.13 -7.64 3.08
N LEU A 53 0.66 -7.52 4.32
CA LEU A 53 -0.70 -7.88 4.69
C LEU A 53 -1.74 -6.96 4.05
N SER A 54 -1.52 -5.65 4.12
CA SER A 54 -2.47 -4.65 3.62
C SER A 54 -2.56 -4.64 2.10
N VAL A 55 -1.43 -4.77 1.38
CA VAL A 55 -1.42 -4.88 -0.09
C VAL A 55 -2.08 -6.19 -0.54
N ALA A 56 -1.77 -7.31 0.12
CA ALA A 56 -2.42 -8.59 -0.20
C ALA A 56 -3.95 -8.52 -0.05
N VAL A 57 -4.45 -7.90 1.02
CA VAL A 57 -5.89 -7.87 1.32
C VAL A 57 -6.62 -6.77 0.55
N PHE A 58 -6.08 -5.55 0.52
CA PHE A 58 -6.82 -4.36 0.07
C PHE A 58 -6.45 -3.86 -1.33
N VAL A 59 -5.37 -4.38 -1.92
CA VAL A 59 -4.92 -4.03 -3.28
C VAL A 59 -5.04 -5.22 -4.23
N LEU A 60 -4.45 -6.35 -3.85
CA LEU A 60 -4.42 -7.55 -4.69
C LEU A 60 -5.71 -8.37 -4.57
N ASP A 61 -6.42 -8.30 -3.44
CA ASP A 61 -7.55 -9.16 -3.13
C ASP A 61 -7.16 -10.65 -3.13
N VAL A 62 -6.10 -11.02 -2.38
CA VAL A 62 -5.58 -12.42 -2.36
C VAL A 62 -6.67 -13.45 -2.03
N ARG A 63 -7.78 -13.04 -1.40
CA ARG A 63 -8.94 -13.88 -1.10
C ARG A 63 -9.79 -14.21 -2.34
N SER A 64 -9.91 -13.30 -3.30
CA SER A 64 -10.63 -13.57 -4.56
C SER A 64 -9.92 -14.62 -5.42
N PHE A 65 -8.64 -14.90 -5.15
CA PHE A 65 -7.93 -15.99 -5.82
C PHE A 65 -8.39 -17.37 -5.33
N VAL A 66 -8.91 -17.50 -4.10
CA VAL A 66 -9.08 -18.78 -3.40
C VAL A 66 -10.30 -19.65 -3.79
N PRO A 67 -11.43 -19.18 -4.32
CA PRO A 67 -12.53 -20.10 -4.64
C PRO A 67 -12.44 -20.63 -6.07
N LYS A 68 -12.11 -21.93 -6.25
CA LYS A 68 -12.12 -22.74 -7.50
C LYS A 68 -11.33 -22.23 -8.72
N GLN A 69 -11.04 -20.93 -8.81
CA GLN A 69 -10.34 -20.25 -9.91
C GLN A 69 -8.81 -20.31 -9.75
N LEU A 70 -8.32 -20.61 -8.54
CA LEU A 70 -6.89 -20.83 -8.24
C LEU A 70 -6.30 -22.07 -8.91
N LYS A 71 -7.11 -22.97 -9.52
CA LYS A 71 -6.55 -24.02 -10.38
C LYS A 71 -6.03 -23.49 -11.72
N THR A 72 -6.32 -22.24 -12.10
CA THR A 72 -5.93 -21.70 -13.42
C THR A 72 -5.42 -20.26 -13.45
N ARG A 73 -5.39 -19.51 -12.33
CA ARG A 73 -5.17 -18.04 -12.36
C ARG A 73 -4.16 -17.53 -11.32
N ILE A 74 -2.88 -17.88 -11.44
CA ILE A 74 -1.81 -17.11 -10.79
C ILE A 74 -1.51 -15.90 -11.70
N PRO A 75 -1.90 -14.66 -11.32
CA PRO A 75 -1.92 -13.51 -12.22
C PRO A 75 -0.53 -12.99 -12.62
N LEU A 76 0.52 -13.38 -11.88
CA LEU A 76 1.91 -13.03 -12.21
C LEU A 76 2.51 -13.95 -13.29
N VAL A 77 1.84 -15.06 -13.64
CA VAL A 77 2.33 -16.07 -14.59
C VAL A 77 1.34 -16.31 -15.74
N TYR A 78 0.08 -15.89 -15.59
CA TYR A 78 -0.96 -16.08 -16.60
C TYR A 78 -1.10 -14.86 -17.51
N PHE A 79 -0.68 -14.99 -18.77
CA PHE A 79 -1.11 -14.09 -19.83
C PHE A 79 -2.54 -14.46 -20.23
N PRO A 80 -3.55 -13.61 -19.97
CA PRO A 80 -4.94 -13.96 -20.24
C PRO A 80 -5.18 -14.05 -21.74
N THR A 81 -5.66 -15.20 -22.19
CA THR A 81 -6.13 -15.42 -23.56
C THR A 81 -7.62 -15.12 -23.73
N ASN A 82 -8.34 -14.81 -22.64
CA ASN A 82 -9.76 -14.49 -22.62
C ASN A 82 -10.04 -13.07 -22.07
N GLN A 83 -11.13 -12.44 -22.52
CA GLN A 83 -11.51 -11.08 -22.13
C GLN A 83 -11.68 -10.91 -20.61
N GLU A 84 -12.28 -11.89 -19.94
CA GLU A 84 -12.44 -11.86 -18.48
C GLU A 84 -11.11 -11.77 -17.71
N GLY A 85 -10.06 -12.42 -18.23
CA GLY A 85 -8.74 -12.37 -17.62
C GLY A 85 -8.06 -11.01 -17.81
N VAL A 86 -8.29 -10.37 -18.96
CA VAL A 86 -7.82 -9.00 -19.24
C VAL A 86 -8.51 -8.01 -18.32
N ASP A 87 -9.84 -8.10 -18.16
CA ASP A 87 -10.61 -7.22 -17.28
C ASP A 87 -10.19 -7.35 -15.81
N PHE A 88 -9.89 -8.58 -15.37
CA PHE A 88 -9.34 -8.83 -14.05
C PHE A 88 -7.97 -8.17 -13.87
N LEU A 89 -7.04 -8.35 -14.82
CA LEU A 89 -5.72 -7.71 -14.77
C LEU A 89 -5.85 -6.18 -14.73
N LEU A 90 -6.65 -5.59 -15.61
CA LEU A 90 -6.88 -4.14 -15.64
C LEU A 90 -7.45 -3.61 -14.32
N THR A 91 -8.33 -4.38 -13.69
CA THR A 91 -8.88 -4.03 -12.37
C THR A 91 -7.80 -4.05 -11.29
N VAL A 92 -6.94 -5.09 -11.27
CA VAL A 92 -5.80 -5.19 -10.34
C VAL A 92 -4.81 -4.05 -10.58
N PHE A 93 -4.41 -3.80 -11.82
CA PHE A 93 -3.52 -2.68 -12.18
C PHE A 93 -4.12 -1.34 -11.77
N GLY A 94 -5.41 -1.13 -11.98
CA GLY A 94 -6.11 0.06 -11.51
C GLY A 94 -6.03 0.25 -10.00
N ARG A 95 -6.13 -0.83 -9.21
CA ARG A 95 -5.94 -0.77 -7.76
C ARG A 95 -4.50 -0.49 -7.37
N ILE A 96 -3.52 -1.10 -8.05
CA ILE A 96 -2.08 -0.82 -7.83
C ILE A 96 -1.79 0.66 -8.11
N LEU A 97 -2.33 1.22 -9.20
CA LEU A 97 -2.18 2.64 -9.52
C LEU A 97 -2.78 3.53 -8.43
N MET A 98 -3.99 3.21 -7.94
CA MET A 98 -4.61 3.95 -6.84
C MET A 98 -3.83 3.84 -5.53
N TRP A 99 -3.23 2.68 -5.25
CA TRP A 99 -2.34 2.49 -4.12
C TRP A 99 -1.10 3.39 -4.21
N LEU A 100 -0.44 3.44 -5.38
CA LEU A 100 0.68 4.35 -5.63
C LEU A 100 0.28 5.82 -5.47
N LEU A 101 -0.89 6.22 -5.96
CA LEU A 101 -1.42 7.57 -5.75
C LEU A 101 -1.63 7.88 -4.26
N GLY A 102 -2.12 6.91 -3.48
CA GLY A 102 -2.26 7.03 -2.03
C GLY A 102 -0.92 7.24 -1.33
N VAL A 103 0.11 6.47 -1.75
CA VAL A 103 1.48 6.63 -1.25
C VAL A 103 1.98 8.05 -1.51
N VAL A 104 1.91 8.52 -2.75
CA VAL A 104 2.35 9.87 -3.15
C VAL A 104 1.59 10.95 -2.38
N ALA A 105 0.28 10.80 -2.21
CA ALA A 105 -0.53 11.75 -1.46
C ALA A 105 -0.11 11.84 0.02
N GLY A 106 0.13 10.71 0.68
CA GLY A 106 0.56 10.71 2.08
C GLY A 106 1.94 11.35 2.28
N VAL A 107 2.88 11.16 1.34
CA VAL A 107 4.15 11.89 1.35
C VAL A 107 3.91 13.39 1.15
N GLY A 108 3.16 13.75 0.10
CA GLY A 108 2.89 15.15 -0.27
C GLY A 108 2.19 15.96 0.83
N MET A 109 1.28 15.34 1.59
CA MET A 109 0.60 15.96 2.73
C MET A 109 1.56 16.36 3.87
N LEU A 110 2.71 15.70 3.99
CA LEU A 110 3.65 15.90 5.08
C LEU A 110 4.88 16.74 4.69
N VAL A 111 5.05 17.05 3.41
CA VAL A 111 6.09 17.97 2.93
C VAL A 111 6.02 19.35 3.62
N PRO A 112 4.83 19.97 3.84
CA PRO A 112 4.77 21.24 4.56
C PRO A 112 5.29 21.13 6.00
N LEU A 113 4.96 20.04 6.70
CA LEU A 113 5.42 19.80 8.07
C LEU A 113 6.94 19.71 8.15
N TRP A 114 7.57 19.01 7.19
CA TRP A 114 9.03 18.96 7.07
C TRP A 114 9.64 20.37 6.96
N TYR A 115 9.07 21.21 6.09
CA TYR A 115 9.55 22.58 5.89
C TYR A 115 9.40 23.48 7.12
N PHE A 116 8.34 23.30 7.91
CA PHE A 116 8.16 24.04 9.17
C PHE A 116 9.18 23.64 10.24
N LEU A 117 9.50 22.35 10.36
CA LEU A 117 10.42 21.86 11.39
C LEU A 117 11.89 22.18 11.08
N GLN A 118 12.27 22.31 9.81
CA GLN A 118 13.61 22.79 9.43
C GLN A 118 13.91 24.25 9.79
N LYS A 119 12.89 25.07 10.08
CA LYS A 119 13.05 26.49 10.43
C LYS A 119 13.23 26.74 11.93
N ARG A 120 13.20 25.69 12.76
CA ARG A 120 13.55 25.76 14.19
C ARG A 120 15.03 25.47 14.38
#